data_AF-A0A3P8VAR8-F1
#
_entry.id   AF-A0A3P8VAR8-F1
#
_cell.length_a   1.000
_cell.length_b   1.000
_cell.length_c   1.000
_cell.angle_alpha   90.00
_cell.angle_beta   90.00
_cell.angle_gamma   90.00
#
_symmetry.space_group_name_H-M   'P 1'
#
loop_
_entity.id
_entity.type
_entity.pdbx_description
1 polymer ?
#
loop_
_entity_poly.entity_id
_entity_poly.type
_entity_poly.pdbx_seq_one_letter_code
_entity_poly.pdbx_strand_id
1 'polypeptide(L)'
;MMPPPPPHPQVKMPKTSKTKSAKRRSSHEEALPQKQSLIQPMGAEQFFQEYWEKKPLHLQRSDSSTSSYYQTLFQLSDLPALCSEGLEFYRDVNVVRCVNGKKKVLNKEGRVKSGILHKLFHGNKATVQFHQPQRFKDELWRIQEKLESFFGALVGSNVYITPQESQGLPAHYDDVEVFILQLEGQKQWRLYEPTVPLSAEYSVESEDRIGRPTHQILLKAGDLLYFPRGTIHQASTPAGVEHSTHLTLSTYQRMSWGDLLLDTFPSMLYDSSRTDVSLREGVSRKLLLGGGDGGDSSRRLVSSLRSLADRLERGGLEVRSTHMKSPHDPPATVRPAGAHAIREDSWSGGPGVFQRQRPCDDNSGVQSREDGRGHRTGGFCFTLVEK
;
A
#
# COMPACT_ATOMS: atom_id res chain seq x y z
N MET A 1 -59.48 46.41 -52.58
CA MET A 1 -58.22 46.94 -52.02
C MET A 1 -58.52 47.42 -50.61
N MET A 2 -58.02 46.71 -49.60
CA MET A 2 -58.05 47.16 -48.20
C MET A 2 -56.60 47.24 -47.70
N PRO A 3 -56.25 48.30 -46.95
CA PRO A 3 -54.88 48.54 -46.51
C PRO A 3 -54.46 47.56 -45.39
N PRO A 4 -53.16 47.23 -45.28
CA PRO A 4 -52.66 46.37 -44.22
C PRO A 4 -52.70 47.05 -42.84
N PRO A 5 -52.86 46.29 -41.75
CA PRO A 5 -52.97 46.81 -40.39
C PRO A 5 -51.63 47.33 -39.84
N PRO A 6 -51.65 48.25 -38.85
CA PRO A 6 -50.47 48.89 -38.28
C PRO A 6 -49.65 47.93 -37.38
N PRO A 7 -48.34 48.18 -37.19
CA PRO A 7 -47.46 47.28 -36.43
C PRO A 7 -47.70 47.34 -34.92
N HIS A 8 -47.60 46.17 -34.28
CA HIS A 8 -47.74 45.98 -32.82
C HIS A 8 -46.60 46.62 -32.01
N PRO A 9 -46.87 47.09 -30.77
CA PRO A 9 -45.88 47.73 -29.91
C PRO A 9 -44.89 46.71 -29.33
N GLN A 10 -43.59 47.06 -29.35
CA GLN A 10 -42.51 46.26 -28.78
C GLN A 10 -42.58 46.26 -27.24
N VAL A 11 -42.82 45.09 -26.66
CA VAL A 11 -42.70 44.82 -25.22
C VAL A 11 -41.23 44.69 -24.86
N LYS A 12 -40.73 45.60 -24.01
CA LYS A 12 -39.38 45.51 -23.41
C LYS A 12 -39.32 44.36 -22.42
N MET A 13 -38.48 43.37 -22.68
CA MET A 13 -38.18 42.28 -21.73
C MET A 13 -37.34 42.78 -20.53
N PRO A 14 -37.52 42.22 -19.32
CA PRO A 14 -36.74 42.61 -18.16
C PRO A 14 -35.28 42.14 -18.30
N LYS A 15 -34.36 43.00 -17.87
CA LYS A 15 -32.92 42.71 -17.81
C LYS A 15 -32.68 41.57 -16.81
N THR A 16 -32.24 40.42 -17.30
CA THR A 16 -31.74 39.33 -16.48
C THR A 16 -30.40 39.73 -15.85
N SER A 17 -30.37 39.78 -14.52
CA SER A 17 -29.16 39.97 -13.74
C SER A 17 -28.18 38.83 -14.02
N LYS A 18 -26.95 39.17 -14.43
CA LYS A 18 -25.85 38.21 -14.54
C LYS A 18 -25.51 37.66 -13.16
N THR A 19 -26.04 36.50 -12.81
CA THR A 19 -25.50 35.66 -11.74
C THR A 19 -24.13 35.17 -12.20
N LYS A 20 -23.07 35.67 -11.56
CA LYS A 20 -21.72 35.12 -11.70
C LYS A 20 -21.79 33.65 -11.29
N SER A 21 -21.56 32.75 -12.24
CA SER A 21 -21.36 31.33 -11.95
C SER A 21 -20.11 31.22 -11.08
N ALA A 22 -20.31 31.04 -9.78
CA ALA A 22 -19.26 30.64 -8.87
C ALA A 22 -18.83 29.24 -9.29
N LYS A 23 -17.63 29.17 -9.89
CA LYS A 23 -16.93 27.92 -10.17
C LYS A 23 -16.84 27.17 -8.84
N ARG A 24 -17.69 26.16 -8.62
CA ARG A 24 -17.55 25.21 -7.51
C ARG A 24 -16.18 24.58 -7.69
N ARG A 25 -15.19 25.04 -6.91
CA ARG A 25 -13.97 24.27 -6.71
C ARG A 25 -14.42 22.93 -6.13
N SER A 26 -13.96 21.87 -6.76
CA SER A 26 -14.07 20.51 -6.23
C SER A 26 -13.58 20.53 -4.78
N SER A 27 -14.36 19.93 -3.87
CA SER A 27 -13.97 19.74 -2.46
C SER A 27 -12.75 18.84 -2.28
N HIS A 28 -12.18 18.32 -3.36
CA HIS A 28 -11.04 17.39 -3.36
C HIS A 28 -9.66 18.06 -3.45
N GLU A 29 -9.60 19.39 -3.37
CA GLU A 29 -8.36 20.15 -3.50
C GLU A 29 -8.08 21.02 -2.26
N GLU A 30 -8.48 20.57 -1.06
CA GLU A 30 -7.93 21.12 0.17
C GLU A 30 -6.52 20.56 0.38
N ALA A 31 -5.58 21.09 -0.41
CA ALA A 31 -4.16 20.95 -0.15
C ALA A 31 -3.89 21.35 1.31
N LEU A 32 -3.06 20.57 2.01
CA LEU A 32 -2.46 20.99 3.27
C LEU A 32 -2.00 22.44 3.12
N PRO A 33 -2.32 23.36 4.07
CA PRO A 33 -1.85 24.74 4.01
C PRO A 33 -0.37 24.77 3.61
N GLN A 34 0.07 25.70 2.76
CA GLN A 34 1.42 25.70 2.16
C GLN A 34 2.56 25.59 3.19
N LYS A 35 2.34 26.02 4.45
CA LYS A 35 3.26 25.88 5.59
C LYS A 35 3.28 24.49 6.27
N GLN A 36 2.37 23.60 5.91
CA GLN A 36 2.17 22.25 6.46
C GLN A 36 2.34 21.16 5.37
N SER A 37 2.77 21.54 4.17
CA SER A 37 3.00 20.57 3.10
C SER A 37 4.22 19.70 3.44
N LEU A 38 4.00 18.38 3.43
CA LEU A 38 4.95 17.35 3.84
C LEU A 38 6.31 17.48 3.14
N ILE A 39 6.34 17.93 1.88
CA ILE A 39 7.52 17.95 1.01
C ILE A 39 8.14 19.34 0.83
N GLN A 40 7.73 20.37 1.59
CA GLN A 40 8.36 21.70 1.44
C GLN A 40 9.90 21.65 1.65
N PRO A 41 10.69 22.45 0.92
CA PRO A 41 10.28 23.44 -0.08
C PRO A 41 10.00 22.87 -1.48
N MET A 42 10.02 21.54 -1.67
CA MET A 42 9.71 20.92 -2.97
C MET A 42 8.27 21.23 -3.39
N GLY A 43 8.10 21.70 -4.63
CA GLY A 43 6.79 21.85 -5.24
C GLY A 43 6.20 20.49 -5.58
N ALA A 44 4.89 20.30 -5.36
CA ALA A 44 4.22 19.02 -5.63
C ALA A 44 4.36 18.59 -7.10
N GLU A 45 4.17 19.51 -8.05
CA GLU A 45 4.32 19.22 -9.48
C GLU A 45 5.73 18.71 -9.82
N GLN A 46 6.76 19.40 -9.33
CA GLN A 46 8.15 18.98 -9.50
C GLN A 46 8.41 17.61 -8.88
N PHE A 47 7.87 17.35 -7.69
CA PHE A 47 8.01 16.06 -7.02
C PHE A 47 7.45 14.91 -7.87
N PHE A 48 6.21 15.02 -8.35
CA PHE A 48 5.60 13.96 -9.17
C PHE A 48 6.25 13.82 -10.54
N GLN A 49 6.74 14.92 -11.11
CA GLN A 49 7.42 14.88 -12.40
C GLN A 49 8.81 14.26 -12.32
N GLU A 50 9.59 14.54 -11.26
CA GLU A 50 11.02 14.21 -11.23
C GLU A 50 11.39 13.07 -10.29
N TYR A 51 10.63 12.85 -9.21
CA TYR A 51 11.02 11.96 -8.11
C TYR A 51 10.09 10.77 -7.93
N TRP A 52 8.77 11.00 -7.94
CA TRP A 52 7.77 9.96 -7.72
C TRP A 52 7.98 8.76 -8.66
N GLU A 53 8.09 7.56 -8.09
CA GLU A 53 8.36 6.29 -8.79
C GLU A 53 9.65 6.28 -9.64
N LYS A 54 10.58 7.23 -9.42
CA LYS A 54 11.78 7.41 -10.25
C LYS A 54 13.07 7.36 -9.46
N LYS A 55 13.21 8.20 -8.43
CA LYS A 55 14.48 8.34 -7.71
C LYS A 55 14.30 8.86 -6.28
N PRO A 56 15.25 8.60 -5.39
CA PRO A 56 15.22 9.14 -4.04
C PRO A 56 15.24 10.67 -3.99
N LEU A 57 14.58 11.24 -2.98
CA LEU A 57 14.59 12.66 -2.63
C LEU A 57 14.97 12.82 -1.15
N HIS A 58 16.05 13.54 -0.87
CA HIS A 58 16.40 13.97 0.48
C HIS A 58 16.14 15.48 0.62
N LEU A 59 15.25 15.84 1.55
CA LEU A 59 15.00 17.21 1.95
C LEU A 59 15.64 17.46 3.30
N GLN A 60 16.84 18.03 3.27
CA GLN A 60 17.52 18.50 4.46
C GLN A 60 16.91 19.82 4.92
N ARG A 61 16.38 19.87 6.14
CA ARG A 61 15.71 21.04 6.72
C ARG A 61 16.45 21.51 7.96
N SER A 62 16.70 22.82 8.02
CA SER A 62 17.33 23.48 9.17
C SER A 62 16.34 24.27 10.03
N ASP A 63 15.08 24.35 9.60
CA ASP A 63 14.04 25.08 10.30
C ASP A 63 13.64 24.38 11.61
N SER A 64 13.80 25.08 12.73
CA SER A 64 13.49 24.55 14.05
C SER A 64 12.00 24.29 14.22
N SER A 65 11.12 25.06 13.57
CA SER A 65 9.67 24.87 13.71
C SER A 65 9.21 23.52 13.14
N THR A 66 9.80 23.08 12.03
CA THR A 66 9.55 21.78 11.40
C THR A 66 10.05 20.64 12.29
N SER A 67 11.27 20.76 12.81
CA SER A 67 11.86 19.78 13.73
C SER A 67 11.01 19.62 15.00
N SER A 68 10.58 20.73 15.61
CA SER A 68 9.68 20.72 16.77
C SER A 68 8.32 20.12 16.44
N TYR A 69 7.74 20.43 15.28
CA TYR A 69 6.47 19.81 14.86
C TYR A 69 6.61 18.30 14.68
N TYR A 70 7.67 17.83 14.01
CA TYR A 70 7.92 16.40 13.80
C TYR A 70 8.03 15.64 15.12
N GLN A 71 8.70 16.21 16.13
CA GLN A 71 8.76 15.61 17.46
C GLN A 71 7.38 15.44 18.09
N THR A 72 6.41 16.32 17.83
CA THR A 72 5.05 16.15 18.39
C THR A 72 4.30 14.93 17.83
N LEU A 73 4.71 14.41 16.67
CA LEU A 73 4.03 13.32 15.99
C LEU A 73 4.20 11.99 16.72
N PHE A 74 5.40 11.69 17.22
CA PHE A 74 5.71 10.51 18.02
C PHE A 74 7.08 10.64 18.68
N GLN A 75 7.20 10.30 19.97
CA GLN A 75 8.47 10.32 20.70
C GLN A 75 8.77 8.99 21.38
N LEU A 76 10.05 8.71 21.64
CA LEU A 76 10.45 7.58 22.50
C LEU A 76 9.75 7.63 23.86
N SER A 77 9.55 8.83 24.41
CA SER A 77 8.87 9.06 25.69
C SER A 77 7.37 8.71 25.68
N ASP A 78 6.75 8.50 24.50
CA ASP A 78 5.34 8.11 24.41
C ASP A 78 5.14 6.62 24.74
N LEU A 79 6.18 5.78 24.55
CA LEU A 79 6.06 4.32 24.68
C LEU A 79 5.52 3.82 26.03
N PRO A 80 5.92 4.35 27.20
CA PRO A 80 5.40 3.89 28.47
C PRO A 80 3.88 4.09 28.62
N ALA A 81 3.37 5.24 28.19
CA ALA A 81 1.93 5.53 28.21
C ALA A 81 1.19 4.59 27.24
N LEU A 82 1.68 4.47 26.01
CA LEU A 82 1.08 3.60 25.00
C LEU A 82 1.07 2.12 25.44
N CYS A 83 2.12 1.63 26.09
CA CYS A 83 2.13 0.25 26.63
C CYS A 83 1.00 0.02 27.65
N SER A 84 0.56 1.06 28.37
CA SER A 84 -0.53 0.98 29.34
C SER A 84 -1.90 0.86 28.67
N GLU A 85 -2.01 1.20 27.38
CA GLU A 85 -3.22 1.02 26.56
C GLU A 85 -3.39 -0.43 26.05
N GLY A 86 -2.46 -1.32 26.36
CA GLY A 86 -2.62 -2.75 26.07
C GLY A 86 -2.10 -3.20 24.72
N LEU A 87 -0.98 -2.63 24.28
CA LEU A 87 -0.25 -3.08 23.08
C LEU A 87 0.13 -4.55 23.17
N GLU A 88 0.20 -5.22 22.02
CA GLU A 88 0.64 -6.60 21.87
C GLU A 88 1.82 -6.72 20.92
N PHE A 89 2.73 -7.65 21.23
CA PHE A 89 3.81 -7.99 20.31
C PHE A 89 3.22 -8.56 19.00
N TYR A 90 3.96 -8.38 17.90
CA TYR A 90 3.57 -8.76 16.54
C TYR A 90 2.41 -7.95 15.94
N ARG A 91 1.37 -7.67 16.72
CA ARG A 91 0.21 -6.86 16.28
C ARG A 91 0.55 -5.36 16.24
N ASP A 92 1.09 -4.84 17.35
CA ASP A 92 1.32 -3.39 17.51
C ASP A 92 2.81 -3.06 17.57
N VAL A 93 3.62 -3.94 18.14
CA VAL A 93 5.05 -3.70 18.32
C VAL A 93 5.88 -4.91 17.95
N ASN A 94 6.91 -4.68 17.13
CA ASN A 94 8.03 -5.59 16.94
C ASN A 94 9.29 -5.03 17.58
N VAL A 95 10.16 -5.91 18.07
CA VAL A 95 11.48 -5.58 18.57
C VAL A 95 12.50 -6.40 17.80
N VAL A 96 13.39 -5.72 17.08
CA VAL A 96 14.26 -6.33 16.08
C VAL A 96 15.69 -5.83 16.19
N ARG A 97 16.66 -6.66 15.81
CA ARG A 97 18.06 -6.28 15.70
C ARG A 97 18.67 -6.92 14.46
N CYS A 98 19.45 -6.16 13.70
CA CYS A 98 20.28 -6.69 12.64
C CYS A 98 21.59 -7.20 13.25
N VAL A 99 21.91 -8.47 13.01
CA VAL A 99 23.19 -9.07 13.41
C VAL A 99 23.74 -9.80 12.20
N ASN A 100 24.93 -9.42 11.73
CA ASN A 100 25.61 -10.02 10.58
C ASN A 100 24.69 -10.09 9.33
N GLY A 101 24.05 -8.97 8.98
CA GLY A 101 23.16 -8.88 7.82
C GLY A 101 21.85 -9.67 7.95
N LYS A 102 21.51 -10.17 9.15
CA LYS A 102 20.27 -10.94 9.38
C LYS A 102 19.39 -10.28 10.43
N LYS A 103 18.09 -10.24 10.15
CA LYS A 103 17.05 -9.78 11.09
C LYS A 103 16.86 -10.80 12.20
N LYS A 104 17.14 -10.42 13.44
CA LYS A 104 16.79 -11.17 14.66
C LYS A 104 15.57 -10.53 15.32
N VAL A 105 14.49 -11.29 15.46
CA VAL A 105 13.27 -10.87 16.17
C VAL A 105 13.43 -11.20 17.66
N LEU A 106 13.10 -10.25 18.53
CA LEU A 106 13.26 -10.33 19.99
C LEU A 106 11.92 -10.18 20.73
N ASN A 107 10.80 -10.26 19.98
CA ASN A 107 9.45 -10.22 20.52
C ASN A 107 9.24 -11.24 21.63
N LYS A 108 8.33 -10.92 22.55
CA LYS A 108 7.78 -11.86 23.52
C LYS A 108 6.34 -12.22 23.13
N GLU A 109 5.75 -13.15 23.85
CA GLU A 109 4.35 -13.49 23.66
C GLU A 109 3.45 -12.51 24.44
N GLY A 110 2.29 -12.19 23.87
CA GLY A 110 1.25 -11.39 24.51
C GLY A 110 1.55 -9.88 24.60
N ARG A 111 1.11 -9.27 25.71
CA ARG A 111 1.12 -7.81 25.90
C ARG A 111 2.54 -7.25 26.07
N VAL A 112 2.75 -6.07 25.50
CA VAL A 112 4.00 -5.30 25.61
C VAL A 112 4.00 -4.55 26.94
N LYS A 113 4.92 -4.89 27.84
CA LYS A 113 5.16 -4.15 29.08
C LYS A 113 6.32 -3.18 28.90
N SER A 114 6.15 -1.93 29.35
CA SER A 114 7.16 -0.88 29.24
C SER A 114 8.55 -1.31 29.75
N GLY A 115 8.62 -1.95 30.93
CA GLY A 115 9.90 -2.44 31.48
C GLY A 115 10.59 -3.52 30.64
N ILE A 116 9.82 -4.37 29.95
CA ILE A 116 10.38 -5.37 29.01
C ILE A 116 10.91 -4.66 27.77
N LEU A 117 10.15 -3.72 27.22
CA LEU A 117 10.53 -2.96 26.04
C LEU A 117 11.81 -2.15 26.30
N HIS A 118 11.89 -1.47 27.44
CA HIS A 118 13.09 -0.76 27.91
C HIS A 118 14.30 -1.69 28.02
N LYS A 119 14.14 -2.88 28.62
CA LYS A 119 15.23 -3.86 28.74
C LYS A 119 15.72 -4.33 27.37
N LEU A 120 14.83 -4.61 26.43
CA LEU A 120 15.20 -5.02 25.07
C LEU A 120 15.89 -3.88 24.31
N PHE A 121 15.37 -2.66 24.42
CA PHE A 121 15.93 -1.48 23.75
C PHE A 121 17.35 -1.19 24.23
N HIS A 122 17.56 -0.99 25.54
CA HIS A 122 18.88 -0.65 26.08
C HIS A 122 19.81 -1.86 26.20
N GLY A 123 19.33 -2.96 26.77
CA GLY A 123 20.14 -4.14 27.07
C GLY A 123 20.48 -4.96 25.84
N ASN A 124 19.56 -5.08 24.88
CA ASN A 124 19.79 -5.82 23.64
C ASN A 124 20.13 -4.91 22.46
N LYS A 125 20.26 -3.59 22.63
CA LYS A 125 20.48 -2.62 21.53
C LYS A 125 19.51 -2.88 20.36
N ALA A 126 18.25 -3.12 20.70
CA ALA A 126 17.23 -3.52 19.74
C ALA A 126 16.42 -2.32 19.27
N THR A 127 16.02 -2.34 18.01
CA THR A 127 15.07 -1.37 17.44
C THR A 127 13.65 -1.76 17.81
N VAL A 128 12.87 -0.79 18.29
CA VAL A 128 11.42 -0.89 18.41
C VAL A 128 10.79 -0.45 17.09
N GLN A 129 9.94 -1.29 16.52
CA GLN A 129 9.09 -0.98 15.38
C GLN A 129 7.64 -0.95 15.88
N PHE A 130 7.01 0.21 15.89
CA PHE A 130 5.62 0.41 16.28
C PHE A 130 4.74 0.49 15.03
N HIS A 131 3.69 -0.30 14.96
CA HIS A 131 2.79 -0.41 13.82
C HIS A 131 1.55 0.44 13.98
N GLN A 132 1.21 1.17 12.93
CA GLN A 132 -0.01 1.95 12.81
C GLN A 132 -0.23 2.91 14.01
N PRO A 133 0.74 3.81 14.31
CA PRO A 133 0.67 4.77 15.40
C PRO A 133 -0.49 5.77 15.30
N GLN A 134 -1.08 5.97 14.11
CA GLN A 134 -2.27 6.80 13.93
C GLN A 134 -3.49 6.34 14.72
N ARG A 135 -3.52 5.07 15.14
CA ARG A 135 -4.57 4.57 16.05
C ARG A 135 -4.53 5.22 17.44
N PHE A 136 -3.39 5.81 17.80
CA PHE A 136 -3.13 6.36 19.13
C PHE A 136 -2.71 7.84 19.11
N LYS A 137 -2.41 8.38 17.92
CA LYS A 137 -1.89 9.75 17.75
C LYS A 137 -2.77 10.50 16.74
N ASP A 138 -3.66 11.36 17.24
CA ASP A 138 -4.64 12.09 16.43
C ASP A 138 -4.02 12.89 15.27
N GLU A 139 -2.86 13.50 15.49
CA GLU A 139 -2.22 14.28 14.43
C GLU A 139 -1.71 13.38 13.28
N LEU A 140 -1.22 12.18 13.60
CA LEU A 140 -0.86 11.19 12.56
C LEU A 140 -2.09 10.69 11.83
N TRP A 141 -3.22 10.51 12.52
CA TRP A 141 -4.48 10.15 11.88
C TRP A 141 -4.92 11.22 10.89
N ARG A 142 -4.90 12.51 11.27
CA ARG A 142 -5.24 13.62 10.37
C ARG A 142 -4.31 13.72 9.17
N ILE A 143 -3.00 13.49 9.36
CA ILE A 143 -2.04 13.48 8.26
C ILE A 143 -2.35 12.34 7.29
N GLN A 144 -2.53 11.12 7.81
CA GLN A 144 -2.78 9.94 6.97
C GLN A 144 -4.12 10.06 6.23
N GLU A 145 -5.19 10.52 6.87
CA GLU A 145 -6.50 10.72 6.22
C GLU A 145 -6.43 11.70 5.04
N LYS A 146 -5.70 12.81 5.19
CA LYS A 146 -5.48 13.76 4.08
C LYS A 146 -4.64 13.16 2.97
N LEU A 147 -3.63 12.37 3.30
CA LEU A 147 -2.80 11.69 2.31
C LEU A 147 -3.58 10.59 1.58
N GLU A 148 -4.45 9.85 2.27
CA GLU A 148 -5.33 8.85 1.64
C GLU A 148 -6.27 9.51 0.63
N SER A 149 -6.87 10.64 1.02
CA SER A 149 -7.71 11.45 0.12
C SER A 149 -6.92 11.99 -1.08
N PHE A 150 -5.68 12.43 -0.86
CA PHE A 150 -4.82 12.96 -1.92
C PHE A 150 -4.35 11.87 -2.91
N PHE A 151 -3.91 10.72 -2.40
CA PHE A 151 -3.36 9.64 -3.22
C PHE A 151 -4.43 8.75 -3.84
N GLY A 152 -5.65 8.71 -3.28
CA GLY A 152 -6.67 7.73 -3.67
C GLY A 152 -6.26 6.30 -3.34
N ALA A 153 -5.39 6.11 -2.34
CA ALA A 153 -4.84 4.84 -1.92
C ALA A 153 -4.72 4.82 -0.40
N LEU A 154 -4.70 3.63 0.21
CA LEU A 154 -4.43 3.51 1.65
C LEU A 154 -3.07 4.09 2.00
N VAL A 155 -2.99 4.72 3.17
CA VAL A 155 -1.74 5.25 3.73
C VAL A 155 -1.56 4.64 5.11
N GLY A 156 -0.51 3.84 5.25
CA GLY A 156 -0.08 3.27 6.52
C GLY A 156 1.07 4.04 7.12
N SER A 157 1.41 3.74 8.37
CA SER A 157 2.68 4.20 8.94
C SER A 157 3.26 3.26 9.98
N ASN A 158 4.59 3.33 10.13
CA ASN A 158 5.36 2.65 11.15
C ASN A 158 6.34 3.63 11.80
N VAL A 159 6.54 3.53 13.12
CA VAL A 159 7.60 4.26 13.82
C VAL A 159 8.74 3.32 14.15
N TYR A 160 9.98 3.75 13.94
CA TYR A 160 11.18 3.00 14.26
C TYR A 160 12.05 3.77 15.22
N ILE A 161 12.29 3.19 16.39
CA ILE A 161 13.16 3.77 17.42
C ILE A 161 14.38 2.87 17.59
N THR A 162 15.56 3.37 17.26
CA THR A 162 16.81 2.61 17.22
C THR A 162 17.84 3.24 18.17
N PRO A 163 18.35 2.50 19.17
CA PRO A 163 19.32 3.04 20.13
C PRO A 163 20.68 3.29 19.46
N GLN A 164 21.53 4.07 20.12
CA GLN A 164 22.90 4.36 19.67
C GLN A 164 23.66 3.11 19.21
N GLU A 165 24.49 3.30 18.19
CA GLU A 165 25.42 2.28 17.65
C GLU A 165 24.72 0.96 17.34
N SER A 166 23.56 1.02 16.69
CA SER A 166 22.80 -0.17 16.36
C SER A 166 22.02 -0.05 15.05
N GLN A 167 21.68 -1.21 14.50
CA GLN A 167 20.90 -1.36 13.28
C GLN A 167 19.76 -2.34 13.56
N GLY A 168 18.54 -1.98 13.17
CA GLY A 168 17.35 -2.79 13.40
C GLY A 168 17.10 -3.85 12.33
N LEU A 169 17.25 -3.45 11.07
CA LEU A 169 16.90 -4.26 9.89
C LEU A 169 18.11 -4.39 8.95
N PRO A 170 18.30 -5.54 8.27
CA PRO A 170 19.30 -5.69 7.21
C PRO A 170 18.92 -4.87 5.97
N ALA A 171 19.77 -4.87 4.94
CA ALA A 171 19.42 -4.29 3.65
C ALA A 171 18.18 -4.98 3.06
N HIS A 172 17.20 -4.20 2.59
CA HIS A 172 15.95 -4.70 2.01
C HIS A 172 15.32 -3.64 1.11
N TYR A 173 14.33 -4.04 0.32
CA TYR A 173 13.37 -3.12 -0.29
C TYR A 173 11.94 -3.49 0.08
N ASP A 174 11.06 -2.50 0.06
CA ASP A 174 9.63 -2.64 0.31
C ASP A 174 8.83 -2.59 -1.00
N ASP A 175 7.55 -2.97 -0.91
CA ASP A 175 6.55 -2.97 -1.98
C ASP A 175 5.65 -1.72 -2.00
N VAL A 176 6.10 -0.65 -1.33
CA VAL A 176 5.35 0.59 -1.10
C VAL A 176 6.20 1.81 -1.37
N GLU A 177 5.55 2.90 -1.76
CA GLU A 177 6.15 4.22 -1.80
C GLU A 177 6.29 4.74 -0.37
N VAL A 178 7.45 5.28 0.00
CA VAL A 178 7.71 5.68 1.39
C VAL A 178 8.18 7.12 1.55
N PHE A 179 7.66 7.78 2.59
CA PHE A 179 8.15 9.05 3.11
C PHE A 179 8.62 8.86 4.55
N ILE A 180 9.91 9.04 4.79
CA ILE A 180 10.55 8.93 6.09
C ILE A 180 10.70 10.33 6.68
N LEU A 181 10.11 10.55 7.84
CA LEU A 181 10.22 11.77 8.64
C LEU A 181 11.11 11.47 9.83
N GLN A 182 12.26 12.13 9.93
CA GLN A 182 13.15 11.96 11.07
C GLN A 182 12.62 12.80 12.25
N LEU A 183 12.18 12.15 13.32
CA LEU A 183 11.51 12.82 14.44
C LEU A 183 12.49 13.20 15.55
N GLU A 184 13.34 12.26 15.97
CA GLU A 184 14.30 12.46 17.07
C GLU A 184 15.69 11.95 16.67
N GLY A 185 16.74 12.61 17.17
CA GLY A 185 18.13 12.20 16.96
C GLY A 185 18.57 12.22 15.50
N GLN A 186 19.43 11.27 15.12
CA GLN A 186 20.00 11.18 13.77
C GLN A 186 20.15 9.72 13.32
N LYS A 187 19.99 9.46 12.02
CA LYS A 187 20.13 8.12 11.44
C LYS A 187 20.93 8.14 10.14
N GLN A 188 21.93 7.26 10.05
CA GLN A 188 22.70 7.06 8.82
C GLN A 188 21.95 6.09 7.91
N TRP A 189 21.47 6.59 6.79
CA TRP A 189 20.83 5.83 5.72
C TRP A 189 21.83 5.55 4.60
N ARG A 190 21.71 4.35 4.03
CA ARG A 190 22.37 3.95 2.79
C ARG A 190 21.30 3.44 1.83
N LEU A 191 21.23 4.03 0.64
CA LEU A 191 20.33 3.60 -0.43
C LEU A 191 21.15 3.02 -1.57
N TYR A 192 20.58 2.06 -2.29
CA TYR A 192 21.24 1.35 -3.38
C TYR A 192 20.32 1.26 -4.60
N GLU A 193 20.88 0.87 -5.73
CA GLU A 193 20.13 0.61 -6.95
C GLU A 193 19.15 -0.54 -6.72
N PRO A 194 17.88 -0.45 -7.17
CA PRO A 194 16.94 -1.54 -7.08
C PRO A 194 17.39 -2.75 -7.90
N THR A 195 17.39 -3.94 -7.30
CA THR A 195 17.51 -5.21 -8.06
C THR A 195 16.21 -5.53 -8.82
N VAL A 196 15.08 -5.06 -8.29
CA VAL A 196 13.75 -5.13 -8.93
C VAL A 196 13.13 -3.72 -8.86
N PRO A 197 13.24 -2.90 -9.94
CA PRO A 197 12.64 -1.58 -9.98
C PRO A 197 11.12 -1.64 -9.81
N LEU A 198 10.56 -0.75 -8.99
CA LEU A 198 9.13 -0.68 -8.69
C LEU A 198 8.52 -2.02 -8.24
N SER A 199 9.29 -2.78 -7.44
CA SER A 199 8.89 -4.09 -6.92
C SER A 199 7.50 -4.07 -6.29
N ALA A 200 6.68 -5.06 -6.64
CA ALA A 200 5.38 -5.30 -6.01
C ALA A 200 5.48 -6.22 -4.77
N GLU A 201 6.70 -6.59 -4.37
CA GLU A 201 7.00 -7.49 -3.26
C GLU A 201 8.12 -6.93 -2.37
N TYR A 202 8.14 -7.36 -1.11
CA TYR A 202 9.22 -7.10 -0.16
C TYR A 202 10.33 -8.15 -0.30
N SER A 203 11.60 -7.74 -0.20
CA SER A 203 12.74 -8.66 -0.17
C SER A 203 13.87 -8.17 0.73
N VAL A 204 14.52 -9.11 1.42
CA VAL A 204 15.80 -8.88 2.11
C VAL A 204 16.94 -9.17 1.15
N GLU A 205 17.88 -8.25 1.05
CA GLU A 205 18.99 -8.33 0.12
C GLU A 205 20.32 -8.57 0.85
N SER A 206 21.19 -9.36 0.22
CA SER A 206 22.53 -9.64 0.74
C SER A 206 23.47 -8.46 0.41
N GLU A 207 24.17 -7.93 1.42
CA GLU A 207 25.11 -6.82 1.23
C GLU A 207 26.21 -7.11 0.19
N ASP A 208 26.54 -8.38 -0.03
CA ASP A 208 27.52 -8.81 -1.04
C ASP A 208 27.01 -8.66 -2.50
N ARG A 209 25.69 -8.48 -2.69
CA ARG A 209 25.03 -8.47 -4.00
C ARG A 209 24.46 -7.12 -4.42
N ILE A 210 24.35 -6.17 -3.50
CA ILE A 210 23.70 -4.87 -3.74
C ILE A 210 24.66 -3.76 -4.19
N GLY A 211 25.96 -4.05 -4.24
CA GLY A 211 26.98 -3.11 -4.70
C GLY A 211 27.22 -1.93 -3.74
N ARG A 212 27.67 -0.81 -4.28
CA ARG A 212 27.95 0.41 -3.50
C ARG A 212 26.67 1.23 -3.32
N PRO A 213 26.49 1.92 -2.17
CA PRO A 213 25.36 2.82 -2.00
C PRO A 213 25.34 3.91 -3.07
N THR A 214 24.19 4.15 -3.69
CA THR A 214 23.95 5.32 -4.55
C THR A 214 23.86 6.59 -3.71
N HIS A 215 23.38 6.47 -2.46
CA HIS A 215 23.27 7.57 -1.52
C HIS A 215 23.75 7.14 -0.12
N GLN A 216 24.45 8.05 0.57
CA GLN A 216 24.74 7.94 1.99
C GLN A 216 24.28 9.24 2.66
N ILE A 217 23.22 9.15 3.46
CA ILE A 217 22.49 10.31 3.98
C ILE A 217 22.42 10.20 5.51
N LEU A 218 22.81 11.27 6.21
CA LEU A 218 22.60 11.38 7.65
C LEU A 218 21.35 12.23 7.89
N LEU A 219 20.21 11.59 8.18
CA LEU A 219 18.99 12.31 8.52
C LEU A 219 19.08 12.85 9.95
N LYS A 220 18.63 14.08 10.15
CA LYS A 220 18.50 14.77 11.43
C LYS A 220 17.03 15.13 11.66
N ALA A 221 16.66 15.35 12.92
CA ALA A 221 15.28 15.70 13.29
C ALA A 221 14.73 16.87 12.45
N GLY A 222 13.62 16.64 11.74
CA GLY A 222 12.99 17.58 10.80
C GLY A 222 13.21 17.26 9.31
N ASP A 223 14.23 16.46 8.98
CA ASP A 223 14.51 16.04 7.61
C ASP A 223 13.44 15.08 7.07
N LEU A 224 13.28 15.07 5.75
CA LEU A 224 12.47 14.10 5.03
C LEU A 224 13.28 13.34 3.99
N LEU A 225 13.06 12.03 3.91
CA LEU A 225 13.58 11.17 2.85
C LEU A 225 12.44 10.44 2.15
N TYR A 226 12.34 10.58 0.83
CA TYR A 226 11.46 9.78 -0.01
C TYR A 226 12.29 8.86 -0.89
N PHE A 227 11.79 7.65 -1.15
CA PHE A 227 12.26 6.81 -2.24
C PHE A 227 11.16 5.84 -2.71
N PRO A 228 11.20 5.42 -3.99
CA PRO A 228 10.19 4.53 -4.54
C PRO A 228 10.38 3.07 -4.10
N ARG A 229 9.29 2.28 -4.19
CA ARG A 229 9.33 0.84 -3.93
C ARG A 229 10.38 0.14 -4.78
N GLY A 230 10.98 -0.93 -4.24
CA GLY A 230 12.16 -1.58 -4.84
C GLY A 230 13.50 -0.91 -4.51
N THR A 231 13.54 0.33 -4.02
CA THR A 231 14.79 0.97 -3.57
C THR A 231 15.35 0.22 -2.37
N ILE A 232 16.52 -0.40 -2.54
CA ILE A 232 17.21 -1.10 -1.47
C ILE A 232 17.75 -0.09 -0.48
N HIS A 233 17.50 -0.32 0.81
CA HIS A 233 17.94 0.58 1.86
C HIS A 233 18.31 -0.17 3.16
N GLN A 234 19.18 0.47 3.93
CA GLN A 234 19.43 0.12 5.33
C GLN A 234 19.82 1.36 6.13
N ALA A 235 19.55 1.33 7.44
CA ALA A 235 19.81 2.46 8.31
C ALA A 235 20.30 2.06 9.71
N SER A 236 21.26 2.82 10.24
CA SER A 236 21.81 2.63 11.58
C SER A 236 21.89 3.94 12.36
N THR A 237 21.77 3.87 13.68
CA THR A 237 22.01 5.03 14.55
C THR A 237 23.52 5.17 14.79
N PRO A 238 24.15 6.31 14.48
CA PRO A 238 25.59 6.51 14.66
C PRO A 238 26.04 6.46 16.14
N ALA A 239 27.36 6.39 16.35
CA ALA A 239 27.98 6.63 17.64
C ALA A 239 27.77 8.08 18.10
N GLY A 240 27.61 8.30 19.40
CA GLY A 240 27.38 9.63 19.99
C GLY A 240 25.95 10.17 19.88
N VAL A 241 25.04 9.44 19.22
CA VAL A 241 23.61 9.77 19.14
C VAL A 241 22.83 8.79 19.99
N GLU A 242 22.25 9.23 21.11
CA GLU A 242 21.61 8.35 22.11
C GLU A 242 20.59 7.38 21.49
N HIS A 243 19.72 7.90 20.62
CA HIS A 243 18.77 7.13 19.84
C HIS A 243 18.34 7.90 18.59
N SER A 244 17.69 7.20 17.67
CA SER A 244 17.00 7.77 16.51
C SER A 244 15.55 7.32 16.51
N THR A 245 14.63 8.25 16.26
CA THR A 245 13.22 7.96 16.00
C THR A 245 12.84 8.50 14.63
N HIS A 246 12.25 7.68 13.77
CA HIS A 246 11.63 8.14 12.54
C HIS A 246 10.25 7.51 12.33
N LEU A 247 9.39 8.23 11.63
CA LEU A 247 8.13 7.75 11.10
C LEU A 247 8.31 7.43 9.62
N THR A 248 7.88 6.27 9.18
CA THR A 248 7.72 5.94 7.77
C THR A 248 6.25 5.98 7.45
N LEU A 249 5.83 6.93 6.63
CA LEU A 249 4.54 6.91 5.94
C LEU A 249 4.68 6.06 4.68
N SER A 250 3.75 5.16 4.42
CA SER A 250 3.78 4.26 3.25
C SER A 250 2.46 4.25 2.51
N THR A 251 2.50 4.22 1.18
CA THR A 251 1.30 4.16 0.32
C THR A 251 1.57 3.42 -0.99
N TYR A 252 0.58 3.35 -1.87
CA TYR A 252 0.67 2.78 -3.22
C TYR A 252 1.00 1.28 -3.28
N GLN A 253 0.75 0.53 -2.19
CA GLN A 253 0.81 -0.92 -2.21
C GLN A 253 -0.21 -1.48 -3.21
N ARG A 254 0.24 -2.26 -4.20
CA ARG A 254 -0.63 -2.89 -5.22
C ARG A 254 -1.53 -1.89 -5.97
N MET A 255 -1.04 -0.67 -6.20
CA MET A 255 -1.71 0.39 -6.96
C MET A 255 -1.11 0.58 -8.37
N SER A 256 -0.61 -0.50 -8.99
CA SER A 256 0.00 -0.41 -10.33
C SER A 256 -1.03 -0.49 -11.46
N TRP A 257 -0.64 -0.10 -12.68
CA TRP A 257 -1.46 -0.35 -13.88
C TRP A 257 -1.79 -1.84 -14.07
N GLY A 258 -0.88 -2.73 -13.68
CA GLY A 258 -1.13 -4.18 -13.73
C GLY A 258 -2.23 -4.60 -12.76
N ASP A 259 -2.25 -4.06 -11.54
CA ASP A 259 -3.30 -4.33 -10.55
C ASP A 259 -4.65 -3.80 -11.04
N LEU A 260 -4.69 -2.58 -11.58
CA LEU A 260 -5.92 -2.00 -12.14
C LEU A 260 -6.46 -2.84 -13.31
N LEU A 261 -5.58 -3.33 -14.20
CA LEU A 261 -5.98 -4.22 -15.28
C LEU A 261 -6.53 -5.54 -14.74
N LEU A 262 -5.87 -6.16 -13.75
CA LEU A 262 -6.35 -7.41 -13.15
C LEU A 262 -7.70 -7.26 -12.45
N ASP A 263 -7.97 -6.10 -11.86
CA ASP A 263 -9.23 -5.79 -11.18
C ASP A 263 -10.39 -5.51 -12.15
N THR A 264 -10.13 -4.74 -13.20
CA THR A 264 -11.17 -4.25 -14.12
C THR A 264 -11.48 -5.23 -15.26
N PHE A 265 -10.46 -5.95 -15.74
CA PHE A 265 -10.57 -6.81 -16.92
C PHE A 265 -11.59 -7.95 -16.79
N PRO A 266 -11.72 -8.67 -15.65
CA PRO A 266 -12.73 -9.72 -15.50
C PRO A 266 -14.16 -9.20 -15.68
N SER A 267 -14.48 -8.03 -15.11
CA SER A 267 -15.81 -7.40 -15.23
C SER A 267 -16.09 -6.97 -16.67
N MET A 268 -15.10 -6.35 -17.33
CA MET A 268 -15.22 -5.96 -18.74
C MET A 268 -15.43 -7.15 -19.68
N LEU A 269 -14.71 -8.26 -19.44
CA LEU A 269 -14.89 -9.50 -20.18
C LEU A 269 -16.27 -10.11 -19.91
N TYR A 270 -16.70 -10.14 -18.65
CA TYR A 270 -18.01 -10.66 -18.28
C TYR A 270 -19.13 -9.89 -18.99
N ASP A 271 -19.10 -8.56 -18.95
CA ASP A 271 -20.10 -7.71 -19.61
C ASP A 271 -20.07 -7.88 -21.14
N SER A 272 -18.87 -7.96 -21.72
CA SER A 272 -18.70 -8.23 -23.15
C SER A 272 -19.27 -9.59 -23.55
N SER A 273 -19.08 -10.61 -22.71
CA SER A 273 -19.61 -11.96 -22.93
C SER A 273 -21.13 -12.02 -22.89
N ARG A 274 -21.85 -10.99 -22.42
CA ARG A 274 -23.33 -10.96 -22.45
C ARG A 274 -23.87 -10.73 -23.85
N THR A 275 -23.17 -9.94 -24.66
CA THR A 275 -23.59 -9.56 -26.02
C THR A 275 -22.83 -10.31 -27.10
N ASP A 276 -21.58 -10.70 -26.85
CA ASP A 276 -20.73 -11.39 -27.81
C ASP A 276 -20.73 -12.91 -27.58
N VAL A 277 -21.37 -13.65 -28.49
CA VAL A 277 -21.45 -15.12 -28.45
C VAL A 277 -20.07 -15.76 -28.57
N SER A 278 -19.13 -15.13 -29.30
CA SER A 278 -17.80 -15.70 -29.54
C SER A 278 -16.98 -15.85 -28.25
N LEU A 279 -17.31 -15.07 -27.21
CA LEU A 279 -16.72 -15.17 -25.87
C LEU A 279 -17.35 -16.26 -25.00
N ARG A 280 -18.49 -16.84 -25.43
CA ARG A 280 -19.20 -17.92 -24.74
C ARG A 280 -19.04 -19.28 -25.41
N GLU A 281 -18.49 -19.34 -26.61
CA GLU A 281 -18.20 -20.61 -27.28
C GLU A 281 -17.18 -21.43 -26.47
N GLY A 282 -17.39 -22.75 -26.43
CA GLY A 282 -16.51 -23.66 -25.70
C GLY A 282 -15.10 -23.68 -26.29
N VAL A 283 -14.10 -23.71 -25.41
CA VAL A 283 -12.70 -23.89 -25.80
C VAL A 283 -12.47 -25.25 -26.49
N SER A 284 -11.47 -25.32 -27.37
CA SER A 284 -11.10 -26.56 -28.06
C SER A 284 -10.86 -27.72 -27.10
N ARG A 285 -11.39 -28.90 -27.44
CA ARG A 285 -11.18 -30.13 -26.66
C ARG A 285 -9.69 -30.39 -26.49
N LYS A 286 -9.29 -30.84 -25.30
CA LYS A 286 -7.89 -31.14 -24.94
C LYS A 286 -6.94 -29.94 -24.93
N LEU A 287 -7.42 -28.70 -25.06
CA LEU A 287 -6.57 -27.49 -24.96
C LEU A 287 -5.74 -27.49 -23.67
N LEU A 288 -6.38 -27.80 -22.54
CA LEU A 288 -5.75 -27.84 -21.22
C LEU A 288 -4.85 -29.08 -21.00
N LEU A 289 -4.94 -30.08 -21.87
CA LEU A 289 -4.10 -31.29 -21.83
C LEU A 289 -2.88 -31.17 -22.76
N GLY A 290 -2.64 -29.99 -23.34
CA GLY A 290 -1.53 -29.75 -24.28
C GLY A 290 -1.68 -30.45 -25.64
N GLY A 291 -2.83 -31.07 -25.91
CA GLY A 291 -3.05 -31.93 -27.09
C GLY A 291 -3.77 -31.27 -28.26
N GLY A 292 -3.75 -29.94 -28.38
CA GLY A 292 -4.47 -29.19 -29.41
C GLY A 292 -3.60 -28.19 -30.16
N ASP A 293 -4.10 -27.71 -31.31
CA ASP A 293 -3.48 -26.66 -32.13
C ASP A 293 -3.42 -25.32 -31.36
N GLY A 294 -2.35 -25.13 -30.59
CA GLY A 294 -2.14 -23.93 -29.77
C GLY A 294 -2.06 -22.63 -30.56
N GLY A 295 -1.81 -22.70 -31.87
CA GLY A 295 -1.76 -21.54 -32.77
C GLY A 295 -3.13 -20.92 -33.00
N ASP A 296 -4.18 -21.73 -33.11
CA ASP A 296 -5.54 -21.23 -33.33
C ASP A 296 -6.13 -20.59 -32.06
N SER A 297 -5.95 -21.24 -30.91
CA SER A 297 -6.36 -20.68 -29.61
C SER A 297 -5.68 -19.35 -29.29
N SER A 298 -4.39 -19.22 -29.58
CA SER A 298 -3.63 -17.98 -29.36
C SER A 298 -4.16 -16.85 -30.25
N ARG A 299 -4.43 -17.13 -31.54
CA ARG A 299 -5.02 -16.13 -32.46
C ARG A 299 -6.39 -15.67 -31.99
N ARG A 300 -7.22 -16.60 -31.52
CA ARG A 300 -8.54 -16.29 -30.98
C ARG A 300 -8.46 -15.41 -29.74
N LEU A 301 -7.58 -15.72 -28.79
CA LEU A 301 -7.34 -14.89 -27.60
C LEU A 301 -6.89 -13.47 -27.98
N VAL A 302 -5.94 -13.34 -28.90
CA VAL A 302 -5.46 -12.03 -29.37
C VAL A 302 -6.59 -11.23 -30.04
N SER A 303 -7.42 -11.87 -30.86
CA SER A 303 -8.57 -11.22 -31.49
C SER A 303 -9.56 -10.68 -30.45
N SER A 304 -9.88 -11.48 -29.43
CA SER A 304 -10.75 -11.07 -28.32
C SER A 304 -10.17 -9.90 -27.53
N LEU A 305 -8.87 -9.92 -27.24
CA LEU A 305 -8.19 -8.82 -26.55
C LEU A 305 -8.24 -7.51 -27.36
N ARG A 306 -8.02 -7.58 -28.67
CA ARG A 306 -8.14 -6.40 -29.56
C ARG A 306 -9.56 -5.85 -29.59
N SER A 307 -10.56 -6.73 -29.75
CA SER A 307 -11.97 -6.32 -29.73
C SER A 307 -12.34 -5.61 -28.42
N LEU A 308 -11.84 -6.09 -27.28
CA LEU A 308 -12.07 -5.44 -25.99
C LEU A 308 -11.40 -4.06 -25.91
N ALA A 309 -10.14 -3.95 -26.37
CA ALA A 309 -9.41 -2.69 -26.41
C ALA A 309 -10.13 -1.65 -27.31
N ASP A 310 -10.55 -2.06 -28.52
CA ASP A 310 -11.28 -1.22 -29.45
C ASP A 310 -12.62 -0.72 -28.87
N ARG A 311 -13.29 -1.56 -28.06
CA ARG A 311 -14.52 -1.18 -27.38
C ARG A 311 -14.27 -0.19 -26.25
N LEU A 312 -13.18 -0.35 -25.50
CA LEU A 312 -12.79 0.60 -24.47
C LEU A 312 -12.47 1.96 -25.07
N GLU A 313 -11.74 2.01 -26.19
CA GLU A 313 -11.40 3.25 -26.89
C GLU A 313 -12.64 4.01 -27.37
N ARG A 314 -13.66 3.30 -27.86
CA ARG A 314 -14.93 3.90 -28.29
C ARG A 314 -15.86 4.32 -27.13
N GLY A 315 -15.44 4.15 -25.87
CA GLY A 315 -16.25 4.43 -24.69
C GLY A 315 -17.41 3.45 -24.48
N GLY A 316 -17.36 2.28 -25.12
CA GLY A 316 -18.41 1.25 -25.04
C GLY A 316 -18.30 0.34 -23.81
N LEU A 317 -17.34 0.60 -22.92
CA LEU A 317 -17.10 -0.13 -21.68
C LEU A 317 -16.80 0.88 -20.57
N GLU A 318 -17.50 0.76 -19.45
CA GLU A 318 -17.25 1.57 -18.26
C GLU A 318 -16.20 0.84 -17.40
N VAL A 319 -15.11 1.54 -17.05
CA VAL A 319 -14.09 0.99 -16.14
C VAL A 319 -14.62 1.13 -14.71
N ARG A 320 -15.09 0.01 -14.14
CA ARG A 320 -15.50 -0.06 -12.74
C ARG A 320 -14.55 -0.95 -11.99
N SER A 321 -13.87 -0.39 -11.00
CA SER A 321 -13.08 -1.20 -10.09
C SER A 321 -14.00 -2.01 -9.17
N THR A 322 -13.67 -3.27 -8.91
CA THR A 322 -14.45 -4.14 -8.02
C THR A 322 -13.84 -4.23 -6.62
N HIS A 323 -12.52 -4.05 -6.50
CA HIS A 323 -11.79 -4.14 -5.23
C HIS A 323 -10.93 -2.91 -4.87
N MET A 324 -10.48 -2.11 -5.84
CA MET A 324 -9.79 -0.83 -5.58
C MET A 324 -10.83 0.24 -5.29
N LYS A 325 -11.38 0.21 -4.07
CA LYS A 325 -12.38 1.18 -3.63
C LYS A 325 -11.72 2.49 -3.25
N SER A 326 -12.32 3.60 -3.67
CA SER A 326 -12.03 4.90 -3.08
C SER A 326 -12.45 4.87 -1.60
N PRO A 327 -11.71 5.52 -0.68
CA PRO A 327 -12.18 5.71 0.71
C PRO A 327 -13.55 6.39 0.81
N HIS A 328 -14.06 6.96 -0.29
CA HIS A 328 -15.35 7.65 -0.38
C HIS A 328 -16.45 6.86 -1.10
N ASP A 329 -16.21 5.62 -1.53
CA ASP A 329 -17.25 4.84 -2.20
C ASP A 329 -18.34 4.42 -1.20
N PRO A 330 -19.64 4.63 -1.53
CA PRO A 330 -20.73 4.13 -0.69
C PRO A 330 -20.68 2.59 -0.62
N PRO A 331 -21.07 1.98 0.51
CA PRO A 331 -21.08 0.53 0.64
C PRO A 331 -21.93 -0.09 -0.47
N ALA A 332 -21.37 -1.08 -1.15
CA ALA A 332 -22.02 -1.75 -2.27
C ALA A 332 -23.39 -2.28 -1.83
N THR A 333 -24.46 -1.79 -2.47
CA THR A 333 -25.78 -2.40 -2.33
C THR A 333 -25.71 -3.81 -2.90
N VAL A 334 -25.65 -4.81 -2.03
CA VAL A 334 -25.83 -6.21 -2.39
C VAL A 334 -27.25 -6.34 -2.94
N ARG A 335 -27.40 -6.47 -4.27
CA ARG A 335 -28.66 -6.93 -4.85
C ARG A 335 -28.73 -8.45 -4.65
N PRO A 336 -29.80 -8.99 -4.03
CA PRO A 336 -29.92 -10.43 -3.87
C PRO A 336 -30.07 -11.07 -5.25
N ALA A 337 -29.21 -12.05 -5.55
CA ALA A 337 -29.38 -12.93 -6.70
C ALA A 337 -30.70 -13.69 -6.53
N GLY A 338 -31.54 -13.66 -7.57
CA GLY A 338 -32.82 -14.35 -7.60
C GLY A 338 -32.66 -15.84 -7.34
N ALA A 339 -33.37 -16.34 -6.34
CA ALA A 339 -33.49 -17.76 -6.06
C ALA A 339 -34.25 -18.47 -7.19
N HIS A 340 -33.53 -19.24 -8.01
CA HIS A 340 -34.14 -20.32 -8.78
C HIS A 340 -34.08 -21.60 -7.95
N ALA A 341 -35.23 -21.98 -7.39
CA ALA A 341 -35.43 -23.27 -6.76
C ALA A 341 -35.33 -24.38 -7.82
N ILE A 342 -34.32 -25.23 -7.72
CA ILE A 342 -34.31 -26.53 -8.40
C ILE A 342 -34.95 -27.53 -7.45
N ARG A 343 -36.06 -28.13 -7.89
CA ARG A 343 -36.73 -29.25 -7.21
C ARG A 343 -35.78 -30.44 -7.11
N GLU A 344 -35.53 -30.90 -5.90
CA GLU A 344 -34.96 -32.23 -5.65
C GLU A 344 -36.06 -33.28 -5.76
N ASP A 345 -35.95 -34.15 -6.76
CA ASP A 345 -36.62 -35.44 -6.76
C ASP A 345 -35.59 -36.55 -7.03
N SER A 346 -35.42 -37.38 -6.01
CA SER A 346 -34.98 -38.79 -6.04
C SER A 346 -33.56 -39.14 -6.52
N TRP A 347 -32.67 -39.44 -5.56
CA TRP A 347 -32.03 -40.75 -5.53
C TRP A 347 -31.56 -41.14 -4.13
N SER A 348 -32.06 -42.29 -3.69
CA SER A 348 -31.87 -42.93 -2.40
C SER A 348 -30.63 -43.83 -2.37
N GLY A 349 -29.73 -43.60 -1.42
CA GLY A 349 -28.64 -44.51 -1.06
C GLY A 349 -28.15 -44.21 0.37
N GLY A 350 -28.23 -45.20 1.26
CA GLY A 350 -28.04 -45.09 2.71
C GLY A 350 -26.61 -44.81 3.22
N PRO A 351 -26.41 -44.76 4.55
CA PRO A 351 -25.32 -44.00 5.17
C PRO A 351 -24.04 -44.82 5.38
N GLY A 352 -22.94 -44.36 4.81
CA GLY A 352 -21.58 -44.85 5.09
C GLY A 352 -20.85 -43.90 6.04
N VAL A 353 -20.70 -44.33 7.30
CA VAL A 353 -19.83 -43.73 8.30
C VAL A 353 -18.37 -43.92 7.88
N PHE A 354 -17.56 -42.85 7.81
CA PHE A 354 -16.10 -42.99 8.00
C PHE A 354 -15.48 -41.81 8.75
N GLN A 355 -14.63 -42.19 9.71
CA GLN A 355 -14.04 -41.42 10.79
C GLN A 355 -12.96 -40.42 10.33
N ARG A 356 -12.86 -39.31 11.06
CA ARG A 356 -11.67 -38.46 11.11
C ARG A 356 -10.50 -39.24 11.74
N GLN A 357 -9.39 -39.41 11.03
CA GLN A 357 -8.12 -39.82 11.62
C GLN A 357 -7.23 -38.60 11.87
N ARG A 358 -6.66 -38.56 13.08
CA ARG A 358 -5.60 -37.66 13.56
C ARG A 358 -4.21 -38.20 13.13
N PRO A 359 -3.15 -37.38 13.22
CA PRO A 359 -1.88 -37.62 12.51
C PRO A 359 -0.99 -38.64 13.24
N CYS A 360 -0.24 -39.42 12.47
CA CYS A 360 0.84 -40.26 12.99
C CYS A 360 2.16 -39.48 12.99
N ASP A 361 2.77 -39.41 14.18
CA ASP A 361 4.20 -39.23 14.35
C ASP A 361 4.92 -40.45 13.76
N ASP A 362 6.03 -40.24 13.04
CA ASP A 362 7.09 -41.24 13.00
C ASP A 362 8.47 -40.61 12.87
N ASN A 363 9.31 -41.00 13.81
CA ASN A 363 10.68 -40.57 14.01
C ASN A 363 11.58 -41.72 13.54
N SER A 364 12.27 -41.57 12.42
CA SER A 364 13.44 -42.41 12.10
C SER A 364 14.48 -41.58 11.37
N GLY A 365 15.65 -41.46 11.98
CA GLY A 365 16.78 -40.70 11.44
C GLY A 365 17.69 -41.58 10.59
N VAL A 366 18.19 -41.01 9.48
CA VAL A 366 19.54 -41.25 8.93
C VAL A 366 20.01 -39.95 8.26
N GLN A 367 21.31 -39.70 8.40
CA GLN A 367 22.06 -38.51 8.03
C GLN A 367 22.13 -38.18 6.52
N SER A 368 22.28 -36.87 6.29
CA SER A 368 23.23 -36.19 5.39
C SER A 368 22.72 -35.56 4.08
N ARG A 369 23.27 -34.34 3.90
CA ARG A 369 23.46 -33.50 2.71
C ARG A 369 22.38 -32.45 2.37
N GLU A 370 22.85 -31.22 2.55
CA GLU A 370 22.54 -29.98 1.85
C GLU A 370 21.72 -30.14 0.56
N ASP A 371 20.58 -29.46 0.48
CA ASP A 371 20.42 -28.43 -0.56
C ASP A 371 19.30 -27.45 -0.23
N GLY A 372 19.56 -26.19 -0.55
CA GLY A 372 18.74 -25.05 -0.19
C GLY A 372 17.51 -24.86 -1.10
N ARG A 373 16.40 -24.48 -0.46
CA ARG A 373 15.45 -23.42 -0.87
C ARG A 373 14.20 -23.50 0.01
N GLY A 374 14.15 -22.67 1.05
CA GLY A 374 12.93 -22.40 1.81
C GLY A 374 12.57 -20.93 1.69
N HIS A 375 11.80 -20.58 0.65
CA HIS A 375 11.12 -19.28 0.60
C HIS A 375 10.01 -19.31 1.65
N ARG A 376 10.13 -18.48 2.68
CA ARG A 376 9.02 -18.13 3.58
C ARG A 376 8.59 -16.72 3.23
N THR A 377 7.43 -16.61 2.59
CA THR A 377 6.71 -15.36 2.37
C THR A 377 6.25 -14.81 3.71
N GLY A 378 6.99 -13.84 4.25
CA GLY A 378 6.52 -13.00 5.35
C GLY A 378 5.64 -11.89 4.82
N GLY A 379 4.43 -12.23 4.35
CA GLY A 379 3.43 -11.24 3.97
C GLY A 379 2.89 -10.54 5.22
N PHE A 380 2.91 -9.21 5.22
CA PHE A 380 2.21 -8.41 6.22
C PHE A 380 0.69 -8.59 6.01
N CYS A 381 0.03 -9.23 6.95
CA CYS A 381 -1.42 -9.42 6.93
C CYS A 381 -2.08 -8.24 7.65
N PHE A 382 -2.72 -7.34 6.89
CA PHE A 382 -3.64 -6.37 7.45
C PHE A 382 -4.95 -7.08 7.76
N THR A 383 -5.27 -7.23 9.05
CA THR A 383 -6.61 -7.64 9.47
C THR A 383 -7.46 -6.37 9.59
N LEU A 384 -8.42 -6.19 8.67
CA LEU A 384 -9.54 -5.28 8.87
C LEU A 384 -10.33 -5.80 10.08
N VAL A 385 -10.29 -5.07 11.19
CA VAL A 385 -11.23 -5.28 12.29
C VAL A 385 -12.44 -4.40 11.98
N GLU A 386 -13.47 -5.00 11.40
CA GLU A 386 -14.82 -4.42 11.44
C GLU A 386 -15.27 -4.37 12.91
N LYS A 387 -15.84 -3.24 13.33
CA LYS A 387 -16.39 -3.06 14.68
C LYS A 387 -17.63 -3.91 14.91
#